data_AF-A0A8X6RGX1-F1
#
_entry.id   AF-A0A8X6RGX1-F1
#
_cell.length_a   1.000
_cell.length_b   1.000
_cell.length_c   1.000
_cell.angle_alpha   90.00
_cell.angle_beta   90.00
_cell.angle_gamma   90.00
#
_symmetry.space_group_name_H-M   'P 1'
#
loop_
_entity.id
_entity.type
_entity.pdbx_description
1 polymer ?
#
loop_
_entity_poly.entity_id
_entity_poly.type
_entity_poly.pdbx_seq_one_letter_code
_entity_poly.pdbx_strand_id
1 'polypeptide(L)'
;MHPRKTMLCVWWTCRQVVHYELLLTGQTVTEDLYSQQLERVQQAMHQKEPALVNRKGVLVLYDNARLHVTRVARNTIQRLGWETL
;
A
#
# COMPACT_ATOMS: atom_id res chain seq x y z
N MET A 1 0.19 23.88 22.69
CA MET A 1 -0.46 22.58 22.40
C MET A 1 -0.20 22.26 20.93
N HIS A 2 0.66 21.29 20.63
CA HIS A 2 0.92 20.91 19.24
C HIS A 2 -0.29 20.11 18.71
N PRO A 3 -0.84 20.45 17.53
CA PRO A 3 -1.97 19.69 16.97
C PRO A 3 -1.56 18.23 16.76
N ARG A 4 -2.36 17.32 17.32
CA ARG A 4 -2.19 15.87 17.12
C ARG A 4 -2.42 15.56 15.65
N LYS A 5 -1.35 15.22 14.94
CA LYS A 5 -1.39 14.80 13.53
C LYS A 5 -1.43 13.28 13.47
N THR A 6 -2.44 12.76 12.77
CA THR A 6 -2.56 11.35 12.43
C THR A 6 -2.31 11.20 10.94
N MET A 7 -1.53 10.18 10.57
CA MET A 7 -1.24 9.87 9.18
C MET A 7 -2.26 8.87 8.65
N LEU A 8 -2.83 9.15 7.48
CA LEU A 8 -3.77 8.29 6.79
C LEU A 8 -3.05 7.70 5.56
N CYS A 9 -2.96 6.38 5.49
CA CYS A 9 -2.53 5.67 4.28
C CYS A 9 -3.77 5.18 3.52
N VAL A 10 -3.83 5.44 2.22
CA VAL A 10 -4.97 5.04 1.37
C VAL A 10 -4.46 4.36 0.12
N TRP A 11 -5.06 3.22 -0.23
CA TRP A 11 -4.86 2.50 -1.48
C TRP A 11 -6.18 2.41 -2.22
N TRP A 12 -6.16 2.78 -3.49
CA TRP A 12 -7.35 2.88 -4.32
C TRP A 12 -7.02 2.52 -5.77
N THR A 13 -8.01 2.02 -6.49
CA THR A 13 -7.96 1.84 -7.95
C THR A 13 -8.89 2.87 -8.60
N CYS A 14 -8.85 2.98 -9.92
CA CYS A 14 -9.76 3.86 -10.66
C CYS A 14 -11.26 3.58 -10.42
N ARG A 15 -11.61 2.45 -9.80
CA ARG A 15 -12.99 2.05 -9.50
C ARG A 15 -13.41 2.37 -8.07
N GLN A 16 -12.52 2.14 -7.08
CA GLN A 16 -12.88 2.28 -5.67
C GLN A 16 -11.66 2.34 -4.73
N VAL A 17 -11.93 2.70 -3.48
CA VAL A 17 -10.97 2.56 -2.38
C VAL A 17 -10.84 1.08 -1.99
N VAL A 18 -9.62 0.56 -2.12
CA VAL A 18 -9.29 -0.84 -1.79
C VAL A 18 -9.12 -0.99 -0.30
N HIS A 19 -8.25 -0.17 0.30
CA HIS A 19 -7.93 -0.23 1.72
C HIS A 19 -7.49 1.15 2.23
N TYR A 20 -7.64 1.38 3.52
CA TYR A 20 -7.06 2.54 4.19
C TYR A 20 -6.70 2.17 5.63
N GLU A 21 -5.68 2.83 6.16
CA GLU A 21 -5.22 2.63 7.53
C GLU A 21 -4.89 3.98 8.16
N LEU A 22 -5.40 4.20 9.38
CA LEU A 22 -5.09 5.36 10.20
C LEU A 22 -4.01 4.96 11.20
N LEU A 23 -2.86 5.60 11.10
CA LEU A 23 -1.75 5.41 12.03
C LEU A 23 -2.03 6.12 13.36
N LEU A 24 -1.46 5.63 14.45
CA LEU A 24 -1.53 6.33 15.72
C LEU A 24 -0.84 7.70 15.60
N THR A 25 -1.29 8.66 16.39
CA THR A 25 -0.70 10.01 16.39
C THR A 25 0.80 9.94 16.68
N GLY A 26 1.60 10.54 15.79
CA GLY A 26 3.06 10.54 15.90
C GLY A 26 3.77 9.29 15.36
N GLN A 27 3.03 8.28 14.86
CA GLN A 27 3.65 7.19 14.09
C GLN A 27 3.93 7.64 12.65
N THR A 28 5.07 7.17 12.14
CA THR A 28 5.49 7.31 10.75
C THR A 28 5.43 5.94 10.09
N VAL A 29 5.18 5.90 8.78
CA VAL A 29 5.28 4.66 8.01
C VAL A 29 6.73 4.17 8.03
N THR A 30 6.97 2.96 8.53
CA THR A 30 8.26 2.27 8.42
C THR A 30 8.25 1.31 7.23
N GLU A 31 9.42 0.82 6.81
CA GLU A 31 9.53 -0.13 5.70
C GLU A 31 8.73 -1.42 5.95
N ASP A 32 8.81 -1.95 7.18
CA ASP A 32 8.08 -3.14 7.59
C ASP A 32 6.57 -2.91 7.60
N LEU A 33 6.14 -1.77 8.15
CA LEU A 33 4.72 -1.43 8.20
C LEU A 33 4.15 -1.22 6.80
N TYR A 34 4.90 -0.57 5.91
CA TYR A 34 4.51 -0.43 4.52
C TYR A 34 4.38 -1.80 3.84
N SER A 35 5.32 -2.72 4.09
CA SER A 35 5.28 -4.07 3.52
C SER A 35 4.07 -4.87 4.01
N GLN A 36 3.75 -4.79 5.30
CA GLN A 36 2.53 -5.38 5.86
C GLN A 36 1.26 -4.77 5.26
N GLN A 37 1.26 -3.46 5.02
CA GLN A 37 0.16 -2.77 4.36
C GLN A 37 -0.07 -3.28 2.94
N LEU A 38 0.99 -3.50 2.15
CA LEU A 38 0.88 -4.08 0.81
C LEU A 38 0.24 -5.47 0.82
N GLU A 39 0.58 -6.32 1.79
CA GLU A 39 -0.05 -7.64 1.94
C GLU A 39 -1.55 -7.54 2.27
N ARG A 40 -1.94 -6.62 3.17
CA ARG A 40 -3.35 -6.36 3.48
C ARG A 40 -4.10 -5.83 2.27
N VAL A 41 -3.47 -4.96 1.48
CA VAL A 41 -4.03 -4.44 0.23
C VAL A 41 -4.23 -5.56 -0.78
N GLN A 42 -3.27 -6.48 -0.95
CA GLN A 42 -3.43 -7.64 -1.81
C GLN A 42 -4.64 -8.49 -1.38
N GLN A 43 -4.80 -8.77 -0.09
CA GLN A 43 -5.95 -9.51 0.43
C GLN A 43 -7.27 -8.77 0.15
N ALA A 44 -7.32 -7.46 0.38
CA ALA A 44 -8.48 -6.64 0.09
C ALA A 44 -8.82 -6.60 -1.41
N MET A 45 -7.81 -6.57 -2.29
CA MET A 45 -8.02 -6.63 -3.74
C MET A 45 -8.57 -7.97 -4.20
N HIS A 46 -8.13 -9.09 -3.61
CA HIS A 46 -8.72 -10.40 -3.93
C HIS A 46 -10.23 -10.45 -3.64
N GLN A 47 -10.68 -9.73 -2.61
CA GLN A 47 -12.10 -9.68 -2.24
C GLN A 47 -12.87 -8.66 -3.09
N LYS A 48 -12.34 -7.44 -3.24
CA LYS A 48 -13.04 -6.33 -3.88
C LYS A 48 -12.91 -6.31 -5.40
N GLU A 49 -11.75 -6.71 -5.93
CA GLU A 49 -11.40 -6.62 -7.35
C GLU A 49 -10.70 -7.90 -7.86
N PRO A 50 -11.31 -9.09 -7.69
CA PRO A 50 -10.68 -10.36 -8.07
C PRO A 50 -10.28 -10.44 -9.54
N ALA A 51 -10.98 -9.71 -10.41
CA ALA A 51 -10.68 -9.66 -11.84
C ALA A 51 -9.34 -8.95 -12.16
N LEU A 52 -8.91 -7.97 -11.34
CA LEU A 52 -7.61 -7.32 -11.53
C LEU A 52 -6.48 -8.24 -11.11
N VAL A 53 -6.59 -8.81 -9.90
CA VAL A 53 -5.55 -9.68 -9.33
C VAL A 53 -5.34 -10.94 -10.17
N ASN A 54 -6.42 -11.57 -10.64
CA ASN A 54 -6.33 -12.87 -11.34
C ASN A 54 -6.08 -12.77 -12.85
N ARG A 55 -6.27 -11.62 -13.51
CA ARG A 55 -6.27 -11.55 -14.99
C ARG A 55 -5.42 -10.46 -15.61
N LYS A 56 -5.24 -9.30 -14.95
CA LYS A 56 -4.66 -8.11 -15.60
C LYS A 56 -3.28 -7.72 -15.09
N GLY A 57 -2.81 -8.36 -14.02
CA GLY A 57 -1.67 -7.87 -13.27
C GLY A 57 -2.03 -6.61 -12.50
N VAL A 58 -1.31 -6.34 -11.41
CA VAL A 58 -1.48 -5.13 -10.62
C VAL A 58 -0.31 -4.20 -10.94
N LEU A 59 -0.64 -3.00 -11.39
CA LEU A 59 0.32 -1.93 -11.62
C LEU A 59 0.22 -0.92 -10.47
N VAL A 60 1.31 -0.74 -9.73
CA VAL A 60 1.33 0.10 -8.54
C VAL A 60 2.10 1.37 -8.82
N LEU A 61 1.39 2.49 -8.65
CA LEU A 61 1.95 3.82 -8.58
C LEU A 61 2.04 4.23 -7.10
N TYR A 62 3.21 4.63 -6.65
CA TYR A 62 3.42 5.13 -5.30
C TYR A 62 4.36 6.33 -5.31
N ASP A 63 4.27 7.17 -4.28
CA ASP A 63 5.11 8.36 -4.16
C ASP A 63 6.58 7.99 -3.92
N ASN A 64 7.52 8.76 -4.48
CA ASN A 64 8.97 8.55 -4.34
C ASN A 64 9.51 8.87 -2.94
N ALA A 65 8.65 8.92 -1.93
CA ALA A 65 9.06 9.09 -0.54
C ALA A 65 10.05 7.99 -0.18
N ARG A 66 11.15 8.38 0.50
CA ARG A 66 12.34 7.53 0.75
C ARG A 66 12.02 6.14 1.31
N LEU A 67 10.92 5.99 2.03
CA LEU A 67 10.46 4.75 2.67
C LEU A 67 9.85 3.73 1.68
N HIS A 68 9.37 4.17 0.51
CA HIS A 68 8.78 3.29 -0.51
C HIS A 68 9.80 2.83 -1.57
N VAL A 69 10.98 3.44 -1.59
CA VAL A 69 12.11 3.06 -2.46
C VAL A 69 13.00 1.98 -1.81
N THR A 70 12.61 1.55 -0.62
CA THR A 70 13.39 0.65 0.23
C THR A 70 13.36 -0.77 -0.30
N ARG A 71 14.42 -1.53 0.00
CA ARG A 71 14.57 -2.89 -0.52
C ARG A 71 13.43 -3.79 -0.04
N VAL A 72 12.93 -3.60 1.18
CA VAL A 72 11.85 -4.40 1.75
C VAL A 72 10.53 -4.17 1.00
N ALA A 73 10.19 -2.92 0.73
CA ALA A 73 9.00 -2.57 -0.06
C ALA A 73 9.07 -3.15 -1.48
N ARG A 74 10.21 -2.98 -2.17
CA ARG A 74 10.42 -3.53 -3.51
C ARG A 74 10.34 -5.06 -3.55
N ASN A 75 10.96 -5.73 -2.59
CA ASN A 75 10.90 -7.19 -2.49
C ASN A 75 9.47 -7.68 -2.29
N THR A 76 8.69 -6.96 -1.46
CA THR A 76 7.28 -7.30 -1.23
C THR A 76 6.46 -7.11 -2.50
N ILE A 77 6.62 -6.01 -3.24
CA ILE A 77 5.94 -5.75 -4.52
C ILE A 77 6.27 -6.85 -5.55
N GLN A 78 7.55 -7.22 -5.67
CA GLN A 78 7.97 -8.31 -6.56
C GLN A 78 7.38 -9.67 -6.14
N ARG A 79 7.37 -9.98 -4.84
CA ARG A 79 6.76 -11.21 -4.31
C ARG A 79 5.26 -11.27 -4.58
N LEU A 80 4.58 -10.13 -4.59
CA LEU A 80 3.16 -10.02 -4.91
C LEU A 80 2.88 -10.09 -6.43
N GLY A 81 3.92 -10.10 -7.27
CA GLY A 81 3.78 -10.11 -8.73
C GLY A 81 3.26 -8.79 -9.29
N TRP A 82 3.49 -7.69 -8.57
CA TRP A 82 3.03 -6.36 -8.96
C TRP A 82 4.12 -5.66 -9.78
N GLU A 83 3.70 -4.94 -10.81
CA GLU A 83 4.57 -4.09 -11.61
C GLU A 83 4.56 -2.67 -11.03
N THR A 84 5.69 -1.97 -11.14
CA THR A 84 5.82 -0.56 -10.73
C THR A 84 5.89 0.34 -11.94
N LEU A 85 5.15 1.45 -11.93
CA LEU A 85 5.28 2.53 -12.92
C LEU A 85 6.48 3.43 -12.65
#